data_AF-A0A2E8H0Q5-F1
#
_entry.id   AF-A0A2E8H0Q5-F1
#
_cell.length_a   1.000
_cell.length_b   1.000
_cell.length_c   1.000
_cell.angle_alpha   90.00
_cell.angle_beta   90.00
_cell.angle_gamma   90.00
#
_symmetry.space_group_name_H-M   'P 1'
#
loop_
_entity.id
_entity.type
_entity.pdbx_description
1 polymer ?
#
loop_
_entity_poly.entity_id
_entity_poly.type
_entity_poly.pdbx_seq_one_letter_code
_entity_poly.pdbx_strand_id
1 'polypeptide(L)'
;MAAADTLSPAVREQLLAYLSDRLSTGEVLITAEQFNKAAEEGLVTLTGETATDSIRQELADFLAAANAEDPAQLLAPGVENWVSLSVFAQARKAGWGITEVQEQGSQLFRTFMRSDRTRALLEQLGLKSQLVNMSNCHRFLVNRIAGRQDDGQKNASARLAGLATAAAERLAAASPEDSAVVDPSIGAEERIEGLLEAPVDLPDEAEAEARKQSEKTSRARLRQEQMNDLVTNLDNYVSLGRISAEDAESLRKSHQIDQAVRSGKVDKEKGSKIRNSIMTGQARDRIDRHVKESLDYATAYLQVFEALGRMEPRFDPGLRFLIRHGDSINEDVESGVPASLGPVVEALAADTEALRTLIDIMDRKEAEVRMIAARLPPYSLIVKRGQGRVERLLIDADFITQLRESSADELAAVLHSADRKQRARPAVAMLSLTVLIDRVIKRTPFRKELRLLKVNLIIEEFYHATEDVGQARQRAQEFLQGRMRSLFPDMSREETEEMQRRGAEIVQKVEDKVLADRAARQKDQPTKADEGEEDDDEDTLSEEEQKKGVQIVRVSVMIAGRARQMRYRIMPDPKDEERFVIARKDPESGEMAPVLRRGAPRHVERTRDGSWELSH
;
A
#
# COMPACT_ATOMS: atom_id res chain seq x y z
N MET A 1 32.10 -1.14 5.58
CA MET A 1 31.92 0.24 6.10
C MET A 1 31.21 0.12 7.43
N ALA A 2 31.73 0.75 8.48
CA ALA A 2 31.24 0.59 9.86
C ALA A 2 29.78 1.02 9.99
N ALA A 3 28.97 0.19 10.66
CA ALA A 3 27.57 0.45 10.95
C ALA A 3 27.42 1.76 11.75
N ALA A 4 26.59 2.66 11.24
CA ALA A 4 26.22 3.89 11.93
C ALA A 4 25.12 3.56 12.95
N ASP A 5 25.50 3.08 14.14
CA ASP A 5 24.57 2.82 15.26
C ASP A 5 23.96 4.09 15.89
N THR A 6 24.07 5.26 15.23
CA THR A 6 23.57 6.55 15.74
C THR A 6 23.00 7.43 14.63
N LEU A 7 21.89 8.12 14.92
CA LEU A 7 21.27 9.08 14.01
C LEU A 7 22.15 10.32 13.85
N SER A 8 22.76 10.47 12.68
CA SER A 8 23.59 11.64 12.39
C SER A 8 22.80 12.95 12.51
N PRO A 9 23.43 14.06 12.96
CA PRO A 9 22.76 15.35 13.06
C PRO A 9 22.12 15.84 11.76
N ALA A 10 22.75 15.55 10.62
CA ALA A 10 22.23 15.91 9.30
C ALA A 10 20.92 15.17 8.97
N VAL A 11 20.83 13.89 9.33
CA VAL A 11 19.61 13.10 9.13
C VAL A 11 18.48 13.59 10.05
N ARG A 12 18.80 13.97 11.29
CA ARG A 12 17.82 14.55 12.22
C ARG A 12 17.19 15.84 11.69
N GLU A 13 18.00 16.74 11.12
CA GLU A 13 17.50 17.99 10.52
C GLU A 13 16.62 17.72 9.31
N GLN A 14 17.03 16.79 8.43
CA GLN A 14 16.25 16.39 7.26
C GLN A 14 14.92 15.71 7.65
N LEU A 15 14.91 14.93 8.73
CA LEU A 15 13.71 14.30 9.27
C LEU A 15 12.70 15.33 9.78
N LEU A 16 13.16 16.39 10.47
CA LEU A 16 12.27 17.48 10.89
C LEU A 16 11.66 18.20 9.70
N ALA A 17 12.45 18.45 8.65
CA ALA A 17 11.95 19.05 7.41
C ALA A 17 10.91 18.13 6.73
N TYR A 18 11.17 16.82 6.68
CA TYR A 18 10.25 15.83 6.14
C TYR A 18 8.92 15.78 6.90
N LEU A 19 8.97 15.73 8.23
CA LEU A 19 7.77 15.75 9.08
C LEU A 19 7.01 17.07 8.97
N SER A 20 7.72 18.20 8.88
CA SER A 20 7.12 19.51 8.65
C SER A 20 6.41 19.59 7.29
N ASP A 21 6.98 18.97 6.25
CA ASP A 21 6.34 18.87 4.94
C ASP A 21 5.07 18.00 5.00
N ARG A 22 5.11 16.85 5.68
CA ARG A 22 3.91 16.00 5.89
C ARG A 22 2.79 16.75 6.61
N LEU A 23 3.12 17.43 7.70
CA LEU A 23 2.19 18.31 8.41
C LEU A 23 1.66 19.42 7.50
N SER A 24 2.51 20.02 6.67
CA SER A 24 2.10 21.05 5.72
C SER A 24 1.11 20.54 4.67
N THR A 25 1.16 19.25 4.28
CA THR A 25 0.17 18.65 3.38
C THR A 25 -1.21 18.40 4.01
N GLY A 26 -1.34 18.58 5.33
CA GLY A 26 -2.58 18.38 6.07
C GLY A 26 -2.67 17.03 6.81
N GLU A 27 -1.55 16.32 6.97
CA GLU A 27 -1.51 15.06 7.71
C GLU A 27 -1.65 15.25 9.22
N VAL A 28 -2.36 14.35 9.88
CA VAL A 28 -2.62 14.41 11.31
C VAL A 28 -1.60 13.58 12.07
N LEU A 29 -0.61 14.24 12.67
CA LEU A 29 0.37 13.63 13.56
C LEU A 29 0.23 14.28 14.95
N ILE A 30 -0.39 13.57 15.90
CA ILE A 30 -0.66 14.08 17.26
C ILE A 30 -0.27 13.10 18.36
N THR A 31 0.00 11.82 18.04
CA THR A 31 0.47 10.82 19.00
C THR A 31 1.95 10.50 18.78
N ALA A 32 2.63 10.03 19.83
CA ALA A 32 4.03 9.59 19.72
C ALA A 32 4.19 8.47 18.67
N GLU A 33 3.26 7.52 18.63
CA GLU A 33 3.24 6.44 17.63
C GLU A 33 3.12 6.97 16.19
N GLN A 34 2.26 7.96 15.96
CA GLN A 34 2.12 8.60 14.64
C GLN A 34 3.40 9.30 14.21
N PHE A 35 4.03 10.05 15.12
CA PHE A 35 5.30 10.71 14.83
C PHE A 35 6.44 9.72 14.59
N ASN A 36 6.54 8.66 15.40
CA ASN A 36 7.56 7.63 15.26
C ASN A 36 7.43 6.91 13.92
N LYS A 37 6.21 6.47 13.56
CA LYS A 37 5.96 5.84 12.26
C LYS A 37 6.30 6.77 11.10
N ALA A 38 5.88 8.04 11.18
CA ALA A 38 6.17 9.01 10.14
C ALA A 38 7.67 9.32 10.00
N ALA A 39 8.42 9.29 11.11
CA ALA A 39 9.86 9.48 11.12
C ALA A 39 10.62 8.26 10.61
N GLU A 40 10.15 7.04 10.90
CA GLU A 40 10.70 5.81 10.32
C GLU A 40 10.53 5.80 8.79
N GLU A 41 9.34 6.15 8.29
CA GLU A 41 9.08 6.32 6.85
C GLU A 41 10.01 7.39 6.24
N GLY A 42 10.22 8.50 6.96
CA GLY A 42 11.15 9.55 6.55
C GLY A 42 12.61 9.08 6.54
N LEU A 43 13.02 8.28 7.51
CA LEU A 43 14.38 7.74 7.60
C LEU A 43 14.65 6.85 6.39
N VAL A 44 13.76 5.90 6.12
CA VAL A 44 13.85 5.03 4.94
C VAL A 44 13.89 5.85 3.65
N THR A 45 13.09 6.91 3.54
CA THR A 45 13.08 7.79 2.37
C THR A 45 14.41 8.55 2.19
N LEU A 46 15.01 9.01 3.29
CA LEU A 46 16.22 9.83 3.28
C LEU A 46 17.50 9.00 3.15
N THR A 47 17.58 7.85 3.82
CA THR A 47 18.80 7.03 3.89
C THR A 47 18.72 5.76 3.05
N GLY A 48 17.51 5.25 2.77
CA GLY A 48 17.30 3.94 2.15
C GLY A 48 17.41 2.77 3.13
N GLU A 49 17.67 3.04 4.41
CA GLU A 49 17.89 2.03 5.45
C GLU A 49 16.68 1.90 6.38
N THR A 50 16.35 0.67 6.77
CA THR A 50 15.30 0.40 7.76
C THR A 50 15.82 0.69 9.17
N ALA A 51 14.99 1.32 10.01
CA ALA A 51 15.35 1.60 11.40
C ALA A 51 15.57 0.30 12.20
N THR A 52 16.74 0.16 12.82
CA THR A 52 17.00 -0.85 13.86
C THR A 52 16.30 -0.46 15.17
N ASP A 53 16.14 -1.39 16.12
CA ASP A 53 15.51 -1.09 17.42
C ASP A 53 16.20 0.05 18.17
N SER A 54 17.53 0.14 18.06
CA SER A 54 18.32 1.24 18.63
C SER A 54 17.96 2.59 17.98
N ILE A 55 17.86 2.61 16.64
CA ILE A 55 17.48 3.80 15.88
C ILE A 55 16.02 4.20 16.17
N ARG A 56 15.10 3.24 16.33
CA ARG A 56 13.69 3.54 16.70
C ARG A 56 13.61 4.21 18.07
N GLN A 57 14.37 3.71 19.04
CA GLN A 57 14.43 4.33 20.37
C GLN A 57 15.02 5.74 20.29
N GLU A 58 16.10 5.93 19.50
CA GLU A 58 16.72 7.23 19.30
C GLU A 58 15.79 8.23 18.58
N LEU A 59 15.01 7.77 17.59
CA LEU A 59 13.98 8.57 16.93
C LEU A 59 12.88 8.99 17.90
N ALA A 60 12.41 8.07 18.74
CA ALA A 60 11.38 8.37 19.74
C ALA A 60 11.88 9.42 20.75
N ASP A 61 13.10 9.27 21.24
CA ASP A 61 13.71 10.21 22.18
C ASP A 61 13.94 11.58 21.52
N PHE A 62 14.40 11.59 20.27
CA PHE A 62 14.58 12.79 19.46
C PHE A 62 13.27 13.56 19.25
N LEU A 63 12.20 12.87 18.86
CA LEU A 63 10.89 13.49 18.63
C LEU A 63 10.24 13.95 19.93
N ALA A 64 10.42 13.21 21.02
CA ALA A 64 9.98 13.63 22.34
C ALA A 64 10.69 14.92 22.77
N ALA A 65 12.01 15.00 22.56
CA ALA A 65 12.79 16.20 22.83
C ALA A 65 12.37 17.39 21.96
N ALA A 66 12.21 17.19 20.65
CA ALA A 66 11.79 18.23 19.71
C ALA A 66 10.39 18.80 20.06
N ASN A 67 9.44 17.93 20.37
CA ASN A 67 8.09 18.34 20.78
C ASN A 67 8.08 19.02 22.16
N ALA A 68 9.00 18.68 23.06
CA ALA A 68 9.12 19.33 24.37
C ALA A 68 9.80 20.70 24.27
N GLU A 69 10.76 20.87 23.37
CA GLU A 69 11.51 22.11 23.15
C GLU A 69 10.66 23.16 22.43
N ASP A 70 10.05 22.80 21.29
CA ASP A 70 9.15 23.67 20.54
C ASP A 70 7.92 22.90 20.01
N PRO A 71 6.83 22.83 20.79
CA PRO A 71 5.58 22.23 20.35
C PRO A 71 4.99 22.91 19.09
N ALA A 72 5.37 24.16 18.78
CA ALA A 72 4.85 24.87 17.62
C ALA A 72 5.42 24.34 16.29
N GLN A 73 6.54 23.64 16.31
CA GLN A 73 7.18 23.13 15.10
C GLN A 73 6.47 21.90 14.52
N LEU A 74 5.99 20.99 15.37
CA LEU A 74 5.43 19.70 14.94
C LEU A 74 4.05 19.42 15.55
N LEU A 75 3.94 19.47 16.88
CA LEU A 75 2.73 19.08 17.59
C LEU A 75 1.55 20.01 17.31
N ALA A 76 1.76 21.34 17.31
CA ALA A 76 0.70 22.31 17.03
C ALA A 76 0.16 22.20 15.59
N PRO A 77 0.99 22.14 14.53
CA PRO A 77 0.50 21.88 13.17
C PRO A 77 -0.27 20.56 13.04
N GLY A 78 0.16 19.50 13.73
CA GLY A 78 -0.56 18.22 13.74
C GLY A 78 -1.96 18.34 14.35
N VAL A 79 -2.08 19.09 15.46
CA VAL A 79 -3.37 19.42 16.07
C VAL A 79 -4.20 20.34 15.18
N GLU A 80 -3.61 21.31 14.50
CA GLU A 80 -4.29 22.18 13.53
C GLU A 80 -4.94 21.35 12.41
N ASN A 81 -4.23 20.37 11.87
CA ASN A 81 -4.74 19.45 10.86
C ASN A 81 -5.91 18.60 11.39
N TRP A 82 -5.76 18.06 12.61
CA TRP A 82 -6.82 17.29 13.26
C TRP A 82 -8.11 18.11 13.46
N VAL A 83 -7.97 19.33 13.98
CA VAL A 83 -9.07 20.28 14.18
C VAL A 83 -9.71 20.61 12.84
N SER A 84 -8.91 20.91 11.83
CA SER A 84 -9.37 21.28 10.49
C SER A 84 -10.18 20.18 9.81
N LEU A 85 -9.69 18.94 9.85
CA LEU A 85 -10.41 17.78 9.29
C LEU A 85 -11.69 17.44 10.06
N SER A 86 -11.65 17.56 11.39
CA SER A 86 -12.82 17.32 12.25
C SER A 86 -13.94 18.33 11.98
N VAL A 87 -13.58 19.61 11.83
CA VAL A 87 -14.53 20.67 11.49
C VAL A 87 -15.01 20.55 10.05
N PHE A 88 -14.14 20.16 9.12
CA PHE A 88 -14.52 19.89 7.72
C PHE A 88 -15.57 18.78 7.62
N ALA A 89 -15.43 17.70 8.39
CA ALA A 89 -16.43 16.63 8.41
C ALA A 89 -17.80 17.13 8.90
N GLN A 90 -17.84 18.04 9.88
CA GLN A 90 -19.06 18.66 10.37
C GLN A 90 -19.69 19.60 9.34
N ALA A 91 -18.89 20.45 8.69
CA ALA A 91 -19.34 21.34 7.62
C ALA A 91 -19.93 20.54 6.44
N ARG A 92 -19.27 19.44 6.05
CA ARG A 92 -19.77 18.54 4.99
C ARG A 92 -21.09 17.87 5.36
N LYS A 93 -21.23 17.40 6.61
CA LYS A 93 -22.48 16.82 7.11
C LYS A 93 -23.63 17.82 7.10
N ALA A 94 -23.33 19.09 7.36
CA ALA A 94 -24.30 20.18 7.32
C ALA A 94 -24.56 20.73 5.91
N GLY A 95 -23.87 20.24 4.88
CA GLY A 95 -24.04 20.68 3.48
C GLY A 95 -23.53 22.09 3.21
N TRP A 96 -22.55 22.58 3.98
CA TRP A 96 -22.06 23.95 3.86
C TRP A 96 -21.26 24.18 2.57
N GLY A 97 -21.56 25.27 1.87
CA GLY A 97 -20.76 25.80 0.78
C GLY A 97 -19.73 26.82 1.26
N ILE A 98 -19.07 27.50 0.32
CA ILE A 98 -18.01 28.47 0.60
C ILE A 98 -18.53 29.64 1.45
N THR A 99 -19.73 30.13 1.15
CA THR A 99 -20.35 31.28 1.84
C THR A 99 -20.64 30.95 3.31
N GLU A 100 -21.26 29.81 3.59
CA GLU A 100 -21.58 29.38 4.95
C GLU A 100 -20.31 29.17 5.79
N VAL A 101 -19.24 28.66 5.18
CA VAL A 101 -17.94 28.45 5.85
C VAL A 101 -17.24 29.76 6.17
N GLN A 102 -17.35 30.76 5.30
CA GLN A 102 -16.81 32.10 5.56
C GLN A 102 -17.55 32.80 6.70
N GLU A 103 -18.87 32.68 6.74
CA GLU A 103 -19.71 33.32 7.77
C GLU A 103 -19.66 32.59 9.13
N GLN A 104 -19.74 31.25 9.12
CA GLN A 104 -19.97 30.46 10.32
C GLN A 104 -18.76 29.61 10.74
N GLY A 105 -17.81 29.37 9.84
CA GLY A 105 -16.65 28.48 10.09
C GLY A 105 -15.80 28.92 11.27
N SER A 106 -15.54 30.23 11.42
CA SER A 106 -14.79 30.76 12.57
C SER A 106 -15.47 30.46 13.91
N GLN A 107 -16.80 30.50 13.97
CA GLN A 107 -17.55 30.18 15.19
C GLN A 107 -17.54 28.67 15.46
N LEU A 108 -17.58 27.86 14.41
CA LEU A 108 -17.50 26.40 14.50
C LEU A 108 -16.13 25.97 15.08
N PHE A 109 -15.02 26.55 14.60
CA PHE A 109 -13.69 26.32 15.16
C PHE A 109 -13.61 26.71 16.65
N ARG A 110 -14.13 27.89 17.03
CA ARG A 110 -14.14 28.30 18.45
C ARG A 110 -14.95 27.34 19.33
N THR A 111 -16.09 26.87 18.82
CA THR A 111 -16.94 25.93 19.55
C THR A 111 -16.25 24.59 19.71
N PHE A 112 -15.62 24.10 18.63
CA PHE A 112 -14.85 22.87 18.63
C PHE A 112 -13.70 22.93 19.63
N MET A 113 -12.89 23.99 19.60
CA MET A 113 -11.77 24.19 20.53
C MET A 113 -12.19 24.32 22.00
N ARG A 114 -13.43 24.75 22.27
CA ARG A 114 -13.99 24.84 23.63
C ARG A 114 -14.62 23.54 24.12
N SER A 115 -14.82 22.55 23.25
CA SER A 115 -15.38 21.25 23.63
C SER A 115 -14.50 20.56 24.68
N ASP A 116 -15.12 19.84 25.63
CA ASP A 116 -14.40 19.13 26.69
C ASP A 116 -13.41 18.11 26.10
N ARG A 117 -13.80 17.45 25.01
CA ARG A 117 -12.93 16.50 24.29
C ARG A 117 -11.66 17.16 23.75
N THR A 118 -11.77 18.34 23.15
CA THR A 118 -10.61 19.04 22.58
C THR A 118 -9.72 19.61 23.67
N ARG A 119 -10.32 20.14 24.75
CA ARG A 119 -9.55 20.59 25.93
C ARG A 119 -8.79 19.45 26.60
N ALA A 120 -9.43 18.29 26.80
CA ALA A 120 -8.79 17.11 27.37
C ALA A 120 -7.62 16.61 26.51
N LEU A 121 -7.78 16.61 25.17
CA LEU A 121 -6.70 16.22 24.27
C LEU A 121 -5.52 17.20 24.31
N LEU A 122 -5.78 18.51 24.26
CA LEU A 122 -4.73 19.53 24.38
C LEU A 122 -3.98 19.43 25.70
N GLU A 123 -4.69 19.16 26.80
CA GLU A 123 -4.10 18.94 28.11
C GLU A 123 -3.24 17.67 28.16
N GLN A 124 -3.72 16.55 27.58
CA GLN A 124 -2.95 15.31 27.46
C GLN A 124 -1.66 15.50 26.66
N LEU A 125 -1.69 16.37 25.65
CA LEU A 125 -0.55 16.69 24.79
C LEU A 125 0.35 17.80 25.36
N GLY A 126 0.00 18.38 26.51
CA GLY A 126 0.74 19.52 27.08
C GLY A 126 0.68 20.80 26.22
N LEU A 127 -0.23 20.88 25.25
CA LEU A 127 -0.31 21.95 24.27
C LEU A 127 -1.28 23.05 24.71
N LYS A 128 -0.81 24.30 24.77
CA LYS A 128 -1.68 25.45 25.03
C LYS A 128 -2.54 25.74 23.80
N SER A 129 -3.83 25.97 23.99
CA SER A 129 -4.78 26.30 22.90
C SER A 129 -4.39 27.51 22.06
N GLN A 130 -3.60 28.43 22.62
CA GLN A 130 -3.08 29.62 21.94
C GLN A 130 -2.04 29.30 20.84
N LEU A 131 -1.41 28.12 20.89
CA LEU A 131 -0.43 27.69 19.90
C LEU A 131 -1.11 27.14 18.62
N VAL A 132 -2.40 26.83 18.67
CA VAL A 132 -3.16 26.34 17.51
C VAL A 132 -3.67 27.54 16.70
N ASN A 133 -3.15 27.71 15.49
CA ASN A 133 -3.47 28.83 14.62
C ASN A 133 -4.84 28.66 13.93
N MET A 134 -5.88 29.21 14.55
CA MET A 134 -7.25 29.17 14.03
C MET A 134 -7.41 29.79 12.63
N SER A 135 -6.54 30.75 12.25
CA SER A 135 -6.58 31.36 10.91
C SER A 135 -6.12 30.37 9.85
N ASN A 136 -5.09 29.57 10.14
CA ASN A 136 -4.65 28.50 9.25
C ASN A 136 -5.72 27.41 9.13
N CYS A 137 -6.34 27.00 10.23
CA CYS A 137 -7.43 26.02 10.20
C CYS A 137 -8.63 26.50 9.35
N HIS A 138 -9.00 27.78 9.48
CA HIS A 138 -10.08 28.37 8.69
C HIS A 138 -9.73 28.46 7.21
N ARG A 139 -8.50 28.89 6.88
CA ARG A 139 -8.01 28.92 5.50
C ARG A 139 -7.99 27.53 4.86
N PHE A 140 -7.52 26.53 5.60
CA PHE A 140 -7.54 25.14 5.17
C PHE A 140 -8.96 24.68 4.83
N LEU A 141 -9.92 24.96 5.71
CA LEU A 141 -11.32 24.59 5.51
C LEU A 141 -11.94 25.24 4.26
N VAL A 142 -11.72 26.54 4.07
CA VAL A 142 -12.20 27.30 2.91
C VAL A 142 -11.60 26.73 1.62
N ASN A 143 -10.27 26.54 1.59
CA ASN A 143 -9.58 25.98 0.44
C ASN A 143 -10.09 24.58 0.09
N ARG A 144 -10.27 23.72 1.08
CA ARG A 144 -10.72 22.33 0.87
C ARG A 144 -12.17 22.23 0.39
N ILE A 145 -13.05 23.13 0.83
CA ILE A 145 -14.44 23.21 0.33
C ILE A 145 -14.48 23.81 -1.09
N ALA A 146 -13.58 24.73 -1.40
CA ALA A 146 -13.42 25.29 -2.74
C ALA A 146 -12.67 24.37 -3.73
N GLY A 147 -12.19 23.20 -3.29
CA GLY A 147 -11.37 22.31 -4.12
C GLY A 147 -10.00 22.88 -4.50
N ARG A 148 -9.48 23.82 -3.71
CA ARG A 148 -8.17 24.47 -3.93
C ARG A 148 -7.15 23.94 -2.92
N GLN A 149 -5.91 23.81 -3.35
CA GLN A 149 -4.76 23.60 -2.46
C GLN A 149 -3.99 24.91 -2.28
N ASP A 150 -3.49 25.14 -1.06
CA ASP A 150 -2.59 26.26 -0.77
C ASP A 150 -1.24 26.05 -1.47
N ASP A 151 -0.55 27.13 -1.85
CA ASP A 151 0.76 27.03 -2.51
C ASP A 151 1.80 26.40 -1.58
N GLY A 152 1.67 26.62 -0.26
CA GLY A 152 2.48 25.91 0.74
C GLY A 152 2.26 24.39 0.73
N GLN A 153 1.00 23.96 0.60
CA GLN A 153 0.63 22.55 0.46
C GLN A 153 1.18 21.94 -0.82
N LYS A 154 1.00 22.63 -1.96
CA LYS A 154 1.52 22.17 -3.25
C LYS A 154 3.03 21.99 -3.23
N ASN A 155 3.75 22.96 -2.65
CA ASN A 155 5.21 22.92 -2.57
C ASN A 155 5.69 21.79 -1.64
N ALA A 156 5.04 21.58 -0.50
CA ALA A 156 5.35 20.47 0.40
C ALA A 156 5.06 19.12 -0.26
N SER A 157 3.92 18.97 -0.94
CA SER A 157 3.59 17.76 -1.70
C SER A 157 4.61 17.49 -2.82
N ALA A 158 5.05 18.53 -3.54
CA ALA A 158 6.08 18.39 -4.58
C ALA A 158 7.44 17.96 -4.00
N ARG A 159 7.84 18.49 -2.83
CA ARG A 159 9.08 18.07 -2.15
C ARG A 159 9.01 16.63 -1.68
N LEU A 160 7.91 16.21 -1.05
CA LEU A 160 7.71 14.82 -0.63
C LEU A 160 7.71 13.87 -1.82
N ALA A 161 7.05 14.24 -2.92
CA ALA A 161 7.06 13.46 -4.16
C ALA A 161 8.48 13.35 -4.75
N GLY A 162 9.25 14.46 -4.75
CA GLY A 162 10.65 14.46 -5.18
C GLY A 162 11.54 13.56 -4.30
N LEU A 163 11.34 13.58 -2.98
CA LEU A 163 12.06 12.69 -2.06
C LEU A 163 11.70 11.23 -2.25
N ALA A 164 10.41 10.92 -2.44
CA ALA A 164 9.96 9.56 -2.75
C ALA A 164 10.52 9.05 -4.09
N THR A 165 10.60 9.93 -5.10
CA THR A 165 11.20 9.61 -6.40
C THR A 165 12.69 9.34 -6.26
N ALA A 166 13.42 10.20 -5.53
CA ALA A 166 14.85 10.02 -5.27
C ALA A 166 15.13 8.76 -4.43
N ALA A 167 14.22 8.39 -3.52
CA ALA A 167 14.30 7.13 -2.77
C ALA A 167 14.07 5.94 -3.70
N ALA A 168 13.05 5.99 -4.56
CA ALA A 168 12.78 4.95 -5.54
C ALA A 168 13.94 4.78 -6.55
N GLU A 169 14.57 5.87 -6.98
CA GLU A 169 15.77 5.83 -7.82
C GLU A 169 16.98 5.21 -7.10
N ARG A 170 17.17 5.51 -5.81
CA ARG A 170 18.21 4.88 -4.98
C ARG A 170 17.97 3.38 -4.78
N LEU A 171 16.72 2.99 -4.52
CA LEU A 171 16.28 1.60 -4.43
C LEU A 171 16.43 0.85 -5.77
N ALA A 172 16.19 1.54 -6.90
CA ALA A 172 16.40 0.97 -8.23
C ALA A 172 17.87 0.89 -8.66
N ALA A 173 18.75 1.73 -8.10
CA ALA A 173 20.18 1.77 -8.38
C ALA A 173 21.00 0.79 -7.52
N ALA A 174 20.50 0.41 -6.35
CA ALA A 174 21.00 -0.73 -5.60
C ALA A 174 20.58 -2.02 -6.34
N SER A 175 21.55 -2.82 -6.80
CA SER A 175 21.33 -3.99 -7.67
C SER A 175 20.39 -5.07 -7.09
N PRO A 176 19.80 -5.93 -7.94
CA PRO A 176 18.64 -6.78 -7.64
C PRO A 176 18.98 -8.09 -6.89
N GLU A 177 20.00 -8.11 -6.02
CA GLU A 177 20.43 -9.34 -5.33
C GLU A 177 20.21 -9.36 -3.82
N ASP A 178 19.69 -8.29 -3.19
CA ASP A 178 19.31 -8.33 -1.78
C ASP A 178 17.79 -8.41 -1.59
N SER A 179 17.41 -9.57 -1.06
CA SER A 179 16.10 -10.06 -0.68
C SER A 179 15.14 -9.04 -0.05
N ALA A 180 13.90 -9.09 -0.53
CA ALA A 180 12.64 -8.96 0.22
C ALA A 180 12.74 -8.27 1.58
N VAL A 181 12.56 -6.95 1.60
CA VAL A 181 12.14 -6.25 2.83
C VAL A 181 10.67 -6.60 3.06
N VAL A 182 10.45 -7.72 3.75
CA VAL A 182 9.16 -8.04 4.38
C VAL A 182 8.97 -7.04 5.51
N ASP A 183 7.87 -6.29 5.48
CA ASP A 183 7.47 -5.38 6.57
C ASP A 183 7.48 -6.15 7.92
N PRO A 184 8.42 -5.84 8.84
CA PRO A 184 8.58 -6.57 10.09
C PRO A 184 7.48 -6.27 11.11
N SER A 185 6.56 -5.33 10.82
CA SER A 185 5.46 -4.96 11.72
C SER A 185 4.29 -5.95 11.71
N ILE A 186 4.16 -6.78 10.66
CA ILE A 186 3.07 -7.76 10.53
C ILE A 186 3.60 -9.14 10.96
N GLY A 187 2.93 -9.80 11.90
CA GLY A 187 3.31 -11.14 12.34
C GLY A 187 3.20 -12.18 11.22
N ALA A 188 4.05 -13.22 11.22
CA ALA A 188 4.01 -14.27 10.20
C ALA A 188 2.62 -14.93 10.06
N GLU A 189 1.91 -15.11 11.18
CA GLU A 189 0.54 -15.64 11.20
C GLU A 189 -0.48 -14.69 10.54
N GLU A 190 -0.33 -13.37 10.69
CA GLU A 190 -1.19 -12.38 10.04
C GLU A 190 -0.94 -12.30 8.52
N ARG A 191 0.31 -12.48 8.09
CA ARG A 191 0.64 -12.63 6.65
C ARG A 191 0.04 -13.90 6.06
N ILE A 192 0.13 -15.01 6.79
CA ILE A 192 -0.49 -16.29 6.41
C ILE A 192 -2.01 -16.08 6.27
N GLU A 193 -2.67 -15.46 7.25
CA GLU A 193 -4.11 -15.23 7.22
C GLU A 193 -4.52 -14.41 5.99
N GLY A 194 -3.81 -13.31 5.70
CA GLY A 194 -4.09 -12.47 4.53
C GLY A 194 -3.91 -13.19 3.17
N LEU A 195 -2.96 -14.13 3.08
CA LEU A 195 -2.77 -14.98 1.90
C LEU A 195 -3.82 -16.10 1.80
N LEU A 196 -4.37 -16.53 2.93
CA LEU A 196 -5.41 -17.56 3.02
C LEU A 196 -6.83 -17.00 2.85
N GLU A 197 -6.99 -15.69 2.68
CA GLU A 197 -8.27 -15.08 2.32
C GLU A 197 -8.74 -15.59 0.96
N ALA A 198 -10.04 -15.90 0.89
CA ALA A 198 -10.69 -16.28 -0.36
C ALA A 198 -10.83 -15.06 -1.29
N PRO A 199 -10.86 -15.27 -2.62
CA PRO A 199 -11.15 -14.20 -3.56
C PRO A 199 -12.47 -13.50 -3.22
N VAL A 200 -12.47 -12.17 -3.24
CA VAL A 200 -13.69 -11.37 -3.03
C VAL A 200 -14.67 -11.65 -4.15
N ASP A 201 -15.95 -11.82 -3.82
CA ASP A 201 -17.00 -12.10 -4.79
C ASP A 201 -17.21 -10.95 -5.79
N LEU A 202 -17.85 -11.29 -6.92
CA LEU A 202 -18.29 -10.27 -7.87
C LEU A 202 -19.30 -9.31 -7.20
N PRO A 203 -19.40 -8.06 -7.67
CA PRO A 203 -20.37 -7.11 -7.15
C PRO A 203 -21.78 -7.69 -7.17
N ASP A 204 -22.49 -7.53 -6.06
CA ASP A 204 -23.90 -7.93 -5.98
C ASP A 204 -24.79 -7.00 -6.82
N GLU A 205 -26.09 -7.30 -6.87
CA GLU A 205 -27.03 -6.52 -7.68
C GLU A 205 -27.15 -5.06 -7.20
N ALA A 206 -27.08 -4.83 -5.89
CA ALA A 206 -27.19 -3.50 -5.30
C ALA A 206 -25.94 -2.65 -5.62
N GLU A 207 -24.75 -3.22 -5.47
CA GLU A 207 -23.48 -2.61 -5.83
C GLU A 207 -23.42 -2.32 -7.34
N ALA A 208 -23.87 -3.27 -8.17
CA ALA A 208 -23.93 -3.11 -9.61
C ALA A 208 -24.88 -1.98 -10.05
N GLU A 209 -26.06 -1.86 -9.43
CA GLU A 209 -26.99 -0.75 -9.72
C GLU A 209 -26.46 0.60 -9.22
N ALA A 210 -25.88 0.65 -8.01
CA ALA A 210 -25.22 1.86 -7.50
C ALA A 210 -24.10 2.32 -8.44
N ARG A 211 -23.28 1.38 -8.93
CA ARG A 211 -22.23 1.63 -9.93
C ARG A 211 -22.80 2.20 -11.22
N LYS A 212 -23.84 1.57 -11.80
CA LYS A 212 -24.48 2.05 -13.03
C LYS A 212 -25.05 3.45 -12.89
N GLN A 213 -25.65 3.78 -11.74
CA GLN A 213 -26.17 5.12 -11.47
C GLN A 213 -25.06 6.16 -11.37
N SER A 214 -24.00 5.85 -10.61
CA SER A 214 -22.81 6.71 -10.48
C SER A 214 -22.13 6.96 -11.83
N GLU A 215 -21.99 5.92 -12.66
CA GLU A 215 -21.40 6.07 -13.99
C GLU A 215 -22.32 6.80 -14.96
N LYS A 216 -23.64 6.72 -14.80
CA LYS A 216 -24.58 7.50 -15.60
C LYS A 216 -24.48 9.00 -15.29
N THR A 217 -24.33 9.37 -14.02
CA THR A 217 -24.16 10.77 -13.63
C THR A 217 -22.80 11.30 -14.06
N SER A 218 -21.71 10.53 -13.87
CA SER A 218 -20.38 10.91 -14.37
C SER A 218 -20.38 11.09 -15.89
N ARG A 219 -21.00 10.17 -16.64
CA ARG A 219 -21.13 10.28 -18.10
C ARG A 219 -21.85 11.54 -18.53
N ALA A 220 -22.94 11.89 -17.84
CA ALA A 220 -23.71 13.09 -18.16
C ALA A 220 -22.89 14.37 -17.92
N ARG A 221 -22.13 14.41 -16.81
CA ARG A 221 -21.20 15.50 -16.50
C ARG A 221 -20.12 15.64 -17.57
N LEU A 222 -19.38 14.57 -17.85
CA LEU A 222 -18.30 14.57 -18.85
C LEU A 222 -18.84 14.93 -20.24
N ARG A 223 -19.99 14.38 -20.65
CA ARG A 223 -20.61 14.75 -21.92
C ARG A 223 -20.93 16.24 -22.01
N GLN A 224 -21.38 16.84 -20.91
CA GLN A 224 -21.68 18.27 -20.86
C GLN A 224 -20.40 19.12 -20.96
N GLU A 225 -19.33 18.72 -20.28
CA GLU A 225 -18.01 19.35 -20.38
C GLU A 225 -17.47 19.27 -21.82
N GLN A 226 -17.45 18.07 -22.40
CA GLN A 226 -17.01 17.85 -23.79
C GLN A 226 -17.86 18.62 -24.81
N MET A 227 -19.16 18.80 -24.54
CA MET A 227 -20.04 19.64 -25.36
C MET A 227 -19.73 21.14 -25.23
N ASN A 228 -19.32 21.61 -24.05
CA ASN A 228 -18.90 23.00 -23.87
C ASN A 228 -17.60 23.28 -24.65
N ASP A 229 -16.70 22.30 -24.71
CA ASP A 229 -15.42 22.39 -25.43
C ASP A 229 -15.53 22.09 -26.93
N LEU A 230 -16.74 21.75 -27.41
CA LEU A 230 -16.99 21.41 -28.80
C LEU A 230 -16.49 22.51 -29.75
N VAL A 231 -16.78 23.77 -29.44
CA VAL A 231 -16.45 24.93 -30.28
C VAL A 231 -14.93 25.08 -30.44
N THR A 232 -14.18 24.82 -29.37
CA THR A 232 -12.72 24.88 -29.33
C THR A 232 -12.09 23.77 -30.19
N ASN A 233 -12.77 22.64 -30.34
CA ASN A 233 -12.28 21.47 -31.07
C ASN A 233 -12.79 21.35 -32.52
N LEU A 234 -13.59 22.31 -33.01
CA LEU A 234 -14.18 22.24 -34.35
C LEU A 234 -13.14 22.13 -35.47
N ASP A 235 -12.03 22.86 -35.37
CA ASP A 235 -10.97 22.80 -36.38
C ASP A 235 -10.33 21.41 -36.47
N ASN A 236 -10.20 20.72 -35.33
CA ASN A 236 -9.75 19.33 -35.33
C ASN A 236 -10.76 18.44 -36.06
N TYR A 237 -12.07 18.60 -35.80
CA TYR A 237 -13.08 17.82 -36.53
C TYR A 237 -13.12 18.09 -38.04
N VAL A 238 -12.83 19.32 -38.47
CA VAL A 238 -12.66 19.67 -39.88
C VAL A 238 -11.44 18.95 -40.47
N SER A 239 -10.29 19.04 -39.78
CA SER A 239 -9.05 18.38 -40.24
C SER A 239 -9.18 16.86 -40.39
N LEU A 240 -10.06 16.26 -39.58
CA LEU A 240 -10.39 14.84 -39.59
C LEU A 240 -11.42 14.45 -40.65
N GLY A 241 -11.95 15.41 -41.39
CA GLY A 241 -13.01 15.21 -42.39
C GLY A 241 -14.34 14.75 -41.77
N ARG A 242 -14.55 14.97 -40.47
CA ARG A 242 -15.79 14.58 -39.77
C ARG A 242 -16.92 15.58 -40.01
N ILE A 243 -16.56 16.85 -40.19
CA ILE A 243 -17.46 17.95 -40.56
C ILE A 243 -16.77 18.81 -41.63
N SER A 244 -17.54 19.54 -42.44
CA SER A 244 -16.96 20.50 -43.38
C SER A 244 -16.57 21.82 -42.68
N ALA A 245 -15.73 22.63 -43.33
CA ALA A 245 -15.39 23.96 -42.81
C ALA A 245 -16.62 24.88 -42.70
N GLU A 246 -17.55 24.77 -43.66
CA GLU A 246 -18.83 25.49 -43.64
C GLU A 246 -19.71 25.06 -42.46
N ASP A 247 -19.76 23.75 -42.18
CA ASP A 247 -20.48 23.20 -41.03
C ASP A 247 -19.89 23.70 -39.70
N ALA A 248 -18.57 23.74 -39.59
CA ALA A 248 -17.87 24.27 -38.42
C ALA A 248 -18.16 25.76 -38.21
N GLU A 249 -18.14 26.57 -39.27
CA GLU A 249 -18.50 27.99 -39.18
C GLU A 249 -19.97 28.18 -38.76
N SER A 250 -20.87 27.35 -39.27
CA SER A 250 -22.29 27.34 -38.93
C SER A 250 -22.50 26.98 -37.45
N LEU A 251 -21.75 26.00 -36.93
CA LEU A 251 -21.75 25.65 -35.50
C LEU A 251 -21.24 26.78 -34.61
N ARG A 252 -20.17 27.48 -35.01
CA ARG A 252 -19.66 28.66 -34.27
C ARG A 252 -20.73 29.76 -34.19
N LYS A 253 -21.37 30.07 -35.32
CA LYS A 253 -22.45 31.06 -35.39
C LYS A 253 -23.64 30.63 -34.53
N SER A 254 -24.05 29.36 -34.60
CA SER A 254 -25.12 28.83 -33.73
C SER A 254 -24.79 28.97 -32.25
N HIS A 255 -23.54 28.66 -31.85
CA HIS A 255 -23.10 28.78 -30.47
C HIS A 255 -23.08 30.23 -29.97
N GLN A 256 -22.66 31.19 -30.81
CA GLN A 256 -22.73 32.62 -30.48
C GLN A 256 -24.18 33.08 -30.22
N ILE A 257 -25.13 32.59 -31.00
CA ILE A 257 -26.56 32.85 -30.78
C ILE A 257 -27.03 32.23 -29.46
N ASP A 258 -26.60 31.01 -29.14
CA ASP A 258 -26.93 30.37 -27.85
C ASP A 258 -26.36 31.15 -26.65
N GLN A 259 -25.13 31.66 -26.76
CA GLN A 259 -24.55 32.54 -25.74
C GLN A 259 -25.35 33.85 -25.62
N ALA A 260 -25.74 34.47 -26.74
CA ALA A 260 -26.52 35.70 -26.73
C ALA A 260 -27.93 35.51 -26.13
N VAL A 261 -28.55 34.35 -26.33
CA VAL A 261 -29.81 33.98 -25.68
C VAL A 261 -29.62 33.76 -24.18
N ARG A 262 -28.57 33.03 -23.77
CA ARG A 262 -28.25 32.81 -22.34
C ARG A 262 -27.93 34.12 -21.61
N SER A 263 -27.25 35.05 -22.26
CA SER A 263 -26.93 36.37 -21.69
C SER A 263 -28.10 37.36 -21.74
N GLY A 264 -29.28 36.95 -22.20
CA GLY A 264 -30.46 37.81 -22.32
C GLY A 264 -30.38 38.88 -23.42
N LYS A 265 -29.35 38.86 -24.28
CA LYS A 265 -29.19 39.82 -25.38
C LYS A 265 -30.15 39.54 -26.54
N VAL A 266 -30.59 38.29 -26.69
CA VAL A 266 -31.53 37.85 -27.71
C VAL A 266 -32.64 37.05 -27.04
N ASP A 267 -33.88 37.34 -27.41
CA ASP A 267 -35.04 36.57 -26.95
C ASP A 267 -35.00 35.11 -27.48
N LYS A 268 -35.54 34.16 -26.71
CA LYS A 268 -35.52 32.72 -27.06
C LYS A 268 -36.16 32.44 -28.41
N GLU A 269 -37.27 33.09 -28.75
CA GLU A 269 -37.98 32.85 -30.00
C GLU A 269 -37.20 33.40 -31.20
N LYS A 270 -36.61 34.60 -31.04
CA LYS A 270 -35.72 35.20 -32.04
C LYS A 270 -34.45 34.37 -32.24
N GLY A 271 -33.83 33.90 -31.16
CA GLY A 271 -32.65 33.03 -31.22
C GLY A 271 -32.93 31.72 -31.96
N SER A 272 -34.10 31.12 -31.76
CA SER A 272 -34.53 29.92 -32.49
C SER A 272 -34.68 30.17 -34.00
N LYS A 273 -35.32 31.28 -34.39
CA LYS A 273 -35.46 31.67 -35.81
C LYS A 273 -34.11 31.88 -36.49
N ILE A 274 -33.18 32.57 -35.81
CA ILE A 274 -31.83 32.80 -36.33
C ILE A 274 -31.08 31.45 -36.47
N ARG A 275 -31.17 30.56 -35.49
CA ARG A 275 -30.53 29.23 -35.55
C ARG A 275 -31.01 28.41 -36.76
N ASN A 276 -32.32 28.40 -36.99
CA ASN A 276 -32.93 27.69 -38.12
C ASN A 276 -32.54 28.29 -39.48
N SER A 277 -32.11 29.56 -39.52
CA SER A 277 -31.57 30.20 -40.73
C SER A 277 -30.09 29.90 -40.98
N ILE A 278 -29.32 29.59 -39.92
CA ILE A 278 -27.89 29.29 -40.01
C ILE A 278 -27.65 27.85 -40.46
N MET A 279 -28.49 26.90 -40.02
CA MET A 279 -28.36 25.48 -40.37
C MET A 279 -29.68 24.88 -40.81
N THR A 280 -29.69 24.26 -41.99
CA THR A 280 -30.82 23.45 -42.46
C THR A 280 -30.94 22.15 -41.65
N GLY A 281 -32.14 21.57 -41.58
CA GLY A 281 -32.38 20.33 -40.82
C GLY A 281 -31.47 19.17 -41.22
N GLN A 282 -31.26 18.96 -42.53
CA GLN A 282 -30.39 17.89 -43.01
C GLN A 282 -28.89 18.10 -42.71
N ALA A 283 -28.42 19.35 -42.71
CA ALA A 283 -27.05 19.66 -42.29
C ALA A 283 -26.89 19.43 -40.78
N ARG A 284 -27.88 19.87 -40.00
CA ARG A 284 -27.93 19.67 -38.55
C ARG A 284 -27.89 18.21 -38.15
N ASP A 285 -28.73 17.36 -38.74
CA ASP A 285 -28.76 15.93 -38.41
C ASP A 285 -27.44 15.22 -38.73
N ARG A 286 -26.76 15.63 -39.80
CA ARG A 286 -25.46 15.07 -40.21
C ARG A 286 -24.35 15.49 -39.25
N ILE A 287 -24.28 16.78 -38.93
CA ILE A 287 -23.32 17.34 -37.98
C ILE A 287 -23.53 16.73 -36.60
N ASP A 288 -24.77 16.72 -36.13
CA ASP A 288 -25.14 16.14 -34.84
C ASP A 288 -24.70 14.68 -34.75
N ARG A 289 -24.84 13.88 -35.82
CA ARG A 289 -24.37 12.49 -35.84
C ARG A 289 -22.85 12.38 -35.64
N HIS A 290 -22.05 13.08 -36.44
CA HIS A 290 -20.58 12.97 -36.40
C HIS A 290 -19.97 13.59 -35.14
N VAL A 291 -20.51 14.71 -34.69
CA VAL A 291 -20.11 15.35 -33.42
C VAL A 291 -20.51 14.45 -32.26
N LYS A 292 -21.73 13.90 -32.24
CA LYS A 292 -22.19 12.99 -31.19
C LYS A 292 -21.32 11.76 -31.05
N GLU A 293 -20.99 11.09 -32.16
CA GLU A 293 -20.11 9.92 -32.15
C GLU A 293 -18.73 10.23 -31.56
N SER A 294 -18.15 11.37 -31.93
CA SER A 294 -16.83 11.79 -31.44
C SER A 294 -16.85 12.15 -29.95
N LEU A 295 -17.90 12.88 -29.52
CA LEU A 295 -18.12 13.21 -28.12
C LEU A 295 -18.40 11.96 -27.28
N ASP A 296 -19.22 11.03 -27.76
CA ASP A 296 -19.51 9.76 -27.08
C ASP A 296 -18.24 8.90 -26.96
N TYR A 297 -17.38 8.88 -27.99
CA TYR A 297 -16.08 8.22 -27.93
C TYR A 297 -15.19 8.84 -26.84
N ALA A 298 -14.98 10.17 -26.88
CA ALA A 298 -14.14 10.85 -25.90
C ALA A 298 -14.67 10.66 -24.47
N THR A 299 -15.99 10.83 -24.29
CA THR A 299 -16.65 10.65 -22.98
C THR A 299 -16.43 9.23 -22.44
N ALA A 300 -16.57 8.19 -23.27
CA ALA A 300 -16.41 6.82 -22.81
C ALA A 300 -14.97 6.54 -22.31
N TYR A 301 -13.95 7.03 -23.02
CA TYR A 301 -12.56 6.84 -22.61
C TYR A 301 -12.16 7.73 -21.42
N LEU A 302 -12.69 8.96 -21.32
CA LEU A 302 -12.51 9.79 -20.13
C LEU A 302 -13.09 9.12 -18.88
N GLN A 303 -14.28 8.50 -18.98
CA GLN A 303 -14.84 7.74 -17.87
C GLN A 303 -13.96 6.56 -17.46
N VAL A 304 -13.41 5.82 -18.44
CA VAL A 304 -12.48 4.72 -18.15
C VAL A 304 -11.21 5.24 -17.49
N PHE A 305 -10.66 6.36 -17.95
CA PHE A 305 -9.49 6.98 -17.35
C PHE A 305 -9.74 7.37 -15.89
N GLU A 306 -10.85 8.07 -15.61
CA GLU A 306 -11.25 8.40 -14.24
C GLU A 306 -11.54 7.16 -13.38
N ALA A 307 -11.99 6.06 -13.99
CA ALA A 307 -12.24 4.80 -13.27
C ALA A 307 -10.94 4.06 -12.94
N LEU A 308 -10.04 3.90 -13.90
CA LEU A 308 -8.72 3.30 -13.68
C LEU A 308 -7.91 4.13 -12.67
N GLY A 309 -7.98 5.47 -12.74
CA GLY A 309 -7.31 6.37 -11.80
C GLY A 309 -7.79 6.27 -10.36
N ARG A 310 -8.97 5.66 -10.11
CA ARG A 310 -9.48 5.40 -8.76
C ARG A 310 -8.89 4.17 -8.09
N MET A 311 -8.21 3.28 -8.83
CA MET A 311 -7.49 2.15 -8.24
C MET A 311 -6.44 2.68 -7.26
N GLU A 312 -6.31 2.04 -6.10
CA GLU A 312 -5.39 2.48 -5.06
C GLU A 312 -3.92 2.46 -5.56
N PRO A 313 -3.09 3.47 -5.24
CA PRO A 313 -1.70 3.54 -5.71
C PRO A 313 -0.83 2.33 -5.30
N ARG A 314 -1.18 1.62 -4.22
CA ARG A 314 -0.47 0.40 -3.81
C ARG A 314 -0.46 -0.70 -4.87
N PHE A 315 -1.37 -0.66 -5.85
CA PHE A 315 -1.41 -1.63 -6.94
C PHE A 315 -0.47 -1.26 -8.11
N ASP A 316 0.14 -0.07 -8.10
CA ASP A 316 0.99 0.41 -9.19
C ASP A 316 2.18 -0.52 -9.51
N PRO A 317 2.88 -1.14 -8.54
CA PRO A 317 3.95 -2.11 -8.83
C PRO A 317 3.45 -3.26 -9.70
N GLY A 318 2.34 -3.90 -9.30
CA GLY A 318 1.71 -4.97 -10.07
C GLY A 318 1.24 -4.52 -11.45
N LEU A 319 0.60 -3.34 -11.56
CA LEU A 319 0.16 -2.81 -12.86
C LEU A 319 1.33 -2.50 -13.80
N ARG A 320 2.43 -1.94 -13.28
CA ARG A 320 3.67 -1.72 -14.05
C ARG A 320 4.30 -3.02 -14.49
N PHE A 321 4.28 -4.05 -13.64
CA PHE A 321 4.75 -5.39 -13.98
C PHE A 321 3.94 -5.96 -15.17
N LEU A 322 2.61 -5.87 -15.13
CA LEU A 322 1.75 -6.32 -16.24
C LEU A 322 2.06 -5.60 -17.55
N ILE A 323 2.32 -4.30 -17.50
CA ILE A 323 2.66 -3.51 -18.70
C ILE A 323 4.01 -3.96 -19.27
N ARG A 324 5.03 -4.08 -18.42
CA ARG A 324 6.39 -4.48 -18.82
C ARG A 324 6.43 -5.86 -19.47
N HIS A 325 5.65 -6.81 -18.96
CA HIS A 325 5.62 -8.20 -19.42
C HIS A 325 4.37 -8.53 -20.25
N GLY A 326 3.63 -7.51 -20.71
CA GLY A 326 2.29 -7.65 -21.24
C GLY A 326 2.20 -8.57 -22.45
N ASP A 327 3.20 -8.53 -23.35
CA ASP A 327 3.20 -9.34 -24.56
C ASP A 327 3.19 -10.84 -24.23
N SER A 328 4.08 -11.29 -23.34
CA SER A 328 4.14 -12.68 -22.88
C SER A 328 2.90 -13.09 -22.07
N ILE A 329 2.33 -12.18 -21.29
CA ILE A 329 1.11 -12.45 -20.50
C ILE A 329 -0.13 -12.59 -21.39
N ASN A 330 -0.15 -11.91 -22.54
CA ASN A 330 -1.27 -11.90 -23.47
C ASN A 330 -1.17 -12.98 -24.57
N GLU A 331 -0.06 -13.74 -24.61
CA GLU A 331 0.12 -14.90 -25.49
C GLU A 331 -0.95 -15.99 -25.26
N ASP A 332 -1.25 -16.74 -26.31
CA ASP A 332 -2.39 -17.64 -26.40
C ASP A 332 -2.01 -19.11 -26.19
N VAL A 333 -2.87 -19.88 -25.52
CA VAL A 333 -2.78 -21.34 -25.41
C VAL A 333 -3.29 -22.02 -26.70
N GLU A 334 -4.24 -21.41 -27.40
CA GLU A 334 -4.84 -21.97 -28.63
C GLU A 334 -3.88 -21.92 -29.84
N SER A 335 -2.78 -21.17 -29.72
CA SER A 335 -1.76 -21.06 -30.77
C SER A 335 -0.92 -22.34 -30.94
N GLY A 336 -1.08 -23.34 -30.07
CA GLY A 336 -0.32 -24.59 -30.07
C GLY A 336 1.14 -24.42 -29.64
N VAL A 337 1.57 -23.19 -29.35
CA VAL A 337 2.87 -22.87 -28.75
C VAL A 337 2.63 -22.55 -27.28
N PRO A 338 3.25 -23.26 -26.32
CA PRO A 338 3.12 -22.92 -24.92
C PRO A 338 3.69 -21.51 -24.70
N ALA A 339 2.88 -20.61 -24.13
CA ALA A 339 3.31 -19.26 -23.77
C ALA A 339 4.61 -19.34 -22.96
N SER A 340 5.63 -18.57 -23.32
CA SER A 340 6.94 -18.61 -22.65
C SER A 340 6.88 -17.80 -21.35
N LEU A 341 6.08 -18.26 -20.39
CA LEU A 341 5.89 -17.57 -19.11
C LEU A 341 7.07 -17.74 -18.15
N GLY A 342 8.00 -18.67 -18.39
CA GLY A 342 9.14 -18.96 -17.51
C GLY A 342 9.89 -17.69 -17.06
N PRO A 343 10.43 -16.86 -17.98
CA PRO A 343 11.11 -15.62 -17.60
C PRO A 343 10.22 -14.62 -16.86
N VAL A 344 8.92 -14.57 -17.17
CA VAL A 344 7.96 -13.69 -16.49
C VAL A 344 7.71 -14.18 -15.06
N VAL A 345 7.59 -15.48 -14.86
CA VAL A 345 7.40 -16.11 -13.55
C VAL A 345 8.64 -15.94 -12.69
N GLU A 346 9.84 -16.09 -13.25
CA GLU A 346 11.11 -15.83 -12.55
C GLU A 346 11.24 -14.36 -12.14
N ALA A 347 10.96 -13.42 -13.06
CA ALA A 347 10.94 -11.99 -12.75
C ALA A 347 9.92 -11.65 -11.65
N LEU A 348 8.74 -12.26 -11.70
CA LEU A 348 7.70 -12.04 -10.69
C LEU A 348 8.05 -12.66 -9.34
N ALA A 349 8.72 -13.82 -9.32
CA ALA A 349 9.17 -14.46 -8.10
C ALA A 349 10.25 -13.63 -7.39
N ALA A 350 11.09 -12.91 -8.15
CA ALA A 350 12.08 -11.98 -7.61
C ALA A 350 11.45 -10.67 -7.09
N ASP A 351 10.34 -10.22 -7.68
CA ASP A 351 9.62 -9.00 -7.30
C ASP A 351 8.45 -9.31 -6.36
N THR A 352 8.74 -9.43 -5.06
CA THR A 352 7.73 -9.80 -4.04
C THR A 352 6.60 -8.76 -3.92
N GLU A 353 6.90 -7.48 -4.16
CA GLU A 353 5.91 -6.40 -4.10
C GLU A 353 4.93 -6.51 -5.27
N ALA A 354 5.43 -6.67 -6.50
CA ALA A 354 4.58 -6.93 -7.66
C ALA A 354 3.78 -8.24 -7.50
N LEU A 355 4.38 -9.30 -6.94
CA LEU A 355 3.70 -10.57 -6.71
C LEU A 355 2.51 -10.40 -5.74
N ARG A 356 2.71 -9.75 -4.59
CA ARG A 356 1.65 -9.52 -3.60
C ARG A 356 0.52 -8.68 -4.17
N THR A 357 0.85 -7.61 -4.88
CA THR A 357 -0.16 -6.74 -5.51
C THR A 357 -0.93 -7.44 -6.63
N LEU A 358 -0.27 -8.30 -7.42
CA LEU A 358 -0.95 -9.13 -8.42
C LEU A 358 -1.82 -10.22 -7.81
N ILE A 359 -1.43 -10.80 -6.67
CA ILE A 359 -2.28 -11.72 -5.91
C ILE A 359 -3.56 -11.01 -5.46
N ASP A 360 -3.45 -9.81 -4.90
CA ASP A 360 -4.62 -9.02 -4.48
C ASP A 360 -5.52 -8.63 -5.66
N ILE A 361 -4.95 -8.36 -6.84
CA ILE A 361 -5.71 -8.15 -8.08
C ILE A 361 -6.41 -9.46 -8.50
N MET A 362 -5.71 -10.59 -8.49
CA MET A 362 -6.27 -11.92 -8.82
C MET A 362 -7.43 -12.29 -7.90
N ASP A 363 -7.30 -11.97 -6.62
CA ASP A 363 -8.30 -12.20 -5.58
C ASP A 363 -9.39 -11.10 -5.55
N ARG A 364 -9.28 -10.11 -6.44
CA ARG A 364 -10.24 -9.02 -6.63
C ARG A 364 -10.46 -8.18 -5.35
N LYS A 365 -9.41 -8.00 -4.55
CA LYS A 365 -9.45 -7.15 -3.34
C LYS A 365 -9.63 -5.66 -3.66
N GLU A 366 -9.24 -5.25 -4.86
CA GLU A 366 -9.48 -3.90 -5.40
C GLU A 366 -10.89 -3.76 -6.00
N ALA A 367 -11.61 -2.69 -5.62
CA ALA A 367 -12.99 -2.46 -6.03
C ALA A 367 -13.13 -2.29 -7.55
N GLU A 368 -12.24 -1.54 -8.20
CA GLU A 368 -12.30 -1.36 -9.65
C GLU A 368 -11.99 -2.65 -10.42
N VAL A 369 -11.13 -3.53 -9.87
CA VAL A 369 -10.88 -4.86 -10.44
C VAL A 369 -12.16 -5.70 -10.42
N ARG A 370 -12.99 -5.61 -9.37
CA ARG A 370 -14.32 -6.24 -9.32
C ARG A 370 -15.25 -5.70 -10.40
N MET A 371 -15.23 -4.39 -10.65
CA MET A 371 -16.01 -3.77 -11.73
C MET A 371 -15.57 -4.25 -13.12
N ILE A 372 -14.26 -4.38 -13.35
CA ILE A 372 -13.69 -4.95 -14.58
C ILE A 372 -14.12 -6.40 -14.75
N ALA A 373 -13.99 -7.22 -13.69
CA ALA A 373 -14.35 -8.63 -13.67
C ALA A 373 -15.83 -8.85 -14.04
N ALA A 374 -16.72 -8.02 -13.49
CA ALA A 374 -18.16 -8.07 -13.74
C ALA A 374 -18.59 -7.41 -15.06
N ARG A 375 -17.66 -6.80 -15.81
CA ARG A 375 -17.94 -6.03 -17.03
C ARG A 375 -18.99 -4.94 -16.78
N LEU A 376 -18.86 -4.23 -15.67
CA LEU A 376 -19.71 -3.08 -15.38
C LEU A 376 -19.18 -1.82 -16.08
N PRO A 377 -20.02 -0.79 -16.29
CA PRO A 377 -19.54 0.50 -16.78
C PRO A 377 -18.42 1.06 -15.87
N PRO A 378 -17.44 1.79 -16.44
CA PRO A 378 -17.35 2.17 -17.85
C PRO A 378 -16.67 1.13 -18.76
N TYR A 379 -16.12 0.04 -18.19
CA TYR A 379 -15.33 -0.95 -18.94
C TYR A 379 -16.12 -1.69 -20.02
N SER A 380 -17.41 -1.91 -19.83
CA SER A 380 -18.29 -2.50 -20.85
C SER A 380 -18.46 -1.65 -22.11
N LEU A 381 -18.10 -0.37 -22.08
CA LEU A 381 -18.16 0.52 -23.23
C LEU A 381 -16.98 0.33 -24.18
N ILE A 382 -15.82 -0.07 -23.65
CA ILE A 382 -14.57 -0.20 -24.42
C ILE A 382 -14.15 -1.65 -24.64
N VAL A 383 -14.57 -2.58 -23.78
CA VAL A 383 -14.31 -4.02 -23.92
C VAL A 383 -15.63 -4.76 -24.11
N LYS A 384 -15.83 -5.35 -25.30
CA LYS A 384 -17.03 -6.14 -25.59
C LYS A 384 -17.00 -7.50 -24.90
N ARG A 385 -18.19 -8.08 -24.63
CA ARG A 385 -18.28 -9.48 -24.17
C ARG A 385 -17.64 -10.41 -25.21
N GLY A 386 -16.76 -11.29 -24.76
CA GLY A 386 -15.97 -12.19 -25.62
C GLY A 386 -14.68 -11.58 -26.18
N GLN A 387 -14.48 -10.26 -26.07
CA GLN A 387 -13.20 -9.61 -26.39
C GLN A 387 -12.25 -9.82 -25.21
N GLY A 388 -11.63 -11.00 -25.17
CA GLY A 388 -10.66 -11.41 -24.14
C GLY A 388 -9.20 -11.12 -24.50
N ARG A 389 -8.94 -10.57 -25.69
CA ARG A 389 -7.61 -10.35 -26.24
C ARG A 389 -7.53 -9.05 -27.02
N VAL A 390 -6.35 -8.45 -27.01
CA VAL A 390 -5.91 -7.46 -27.99
C VAL A 390 -4.74 -8.10 -28.75
N GLU A 391 -4.76 -8.10 -30.08
CA GLU A 391 -3.70 -8.75 -30.88
C GLU A 391 -2.32 -8.12 -30.71
N ARG A 392 -2.28 -6.83 -30.37
CA ARG A 392 -1.06 -6.09 -30.06
C ARG A 392 -1.36 -5.16 -28.91
N LEU A 393 -0.67 -5.34 -27.79
CA LEU A 393 -0.72 -4.40 -26.69
C LEU A 393 0.08 -3.17 -27.10
N LEU A 394 -0.53 -1.99 -26.95
CA LEU A 394 0.16 -0.72 -27.18
C LEU A 394 -0.10 0.12 -25.94
N ILE A 395 0.76 -0.08 -24.95
CA ILE A 395 0.75 0.60 -23.67
C ILE A 395 2.20 0.91 -23.29
N ASP A 396 2.44 2.16 -22.92
CA ASP A 396 3.76 2.62 -22.52
C ASP A 396 3.98 2.35 -21.02
N ALA A 397 5.24 2.14 -20.62
CA ALA A 397 5.61 1.93 -19.21
C ALA A 397 5.16 3.09 -18.31
N ASP A 398 5.18 4.31 -18.85
CA ASP A 398 4.80 5.53 -18.12
C ASP A 398 3.29 5.75 -18.04
N PHE A 399 2.47 4.85 -18.60
CA PHE A 399 1.02 5.01 -18.60
C PHE A 399 0.44 5.06 -17.19
N ILE A 400 0.99 4.29 -16.24
CA ILE A 400 0.57 4.35 -14.84
C ILE A 400 0.87 5.72 -14.24
N THR A 401 2.05 6.30 -14.53
CA THR A 401 2.38 7.66 -14.10
C THR A 401 1.42 8.69 -14.70
N GLN A 402 1.12 8.57 -16.01
CA GLN A 402 0.11 9.43 -16.67
C GLN A 402 -1.27 9.30 -16.01
N LEU A 403 -1.67 8.09 -15.61
CA LEU A 403 -2.93 7.87 -14.92
C LEU A 403 -3.00 8.56 -13.55
N ARG A 404 -1.84 8.75 -12.88
CA ARG A 404 -1.75 9.43 -11.58
C ARG A 404 -1.64 10.95 -11.68
N GLU A 405 -0.94 11.43 -12.69
CA GLU A 405 -0.53 12.83 -12.79
C GLU A 405 -1.36 13.65 -13.79
N SER A 406 -1.86 13.02 -14.86
CA SER A 406 -2.57 13.74 -15.92
C SER A 406 -4.02 14.04 -15.52
N SER A 407 -4.47 15.24 -15.88
CA SER A 407 -5.86 15.64 -15.69
C SER A 407 -6.77 15.09 -16.78
N ALA A 408 -8.08 15.01 -16.48
CA ALA A 408 -9.09 14.64 -17.48
C ALA A 408 -9.12 15.63 -18.66
N ASP A 409 -8.81 16.91 -18.42
CA ASP A 409 -8.80 17.95 -19.46
C ASP A 409 -7.63 17.77 -20.44
N GLU A 410 -6.44 17.44 -19.93
CA GLU A 410 -5.26 17.12 -20.76
C GLU A 410 -5.54 15.90 -21.64
N LEU A 411 -6.14 14.86 -21.07
CA LEU A 411 -6.53 13.69 -21.82
C LEU A 411 -7.62 14.00 -22.86
N ALA A 412 -8.59 14.83 -22.51
CA ALA A 412 -9.64 15.26 -23.44
C ALA A 412 -9.04 15.98 -24.65
N ALA A 413 -8.05 16.86 -24.44
CA ALA A 413 -7.34 17.54 -25.52
C ALA A 413 -6.64 16.53 -26.45
N VAL A 414 -5.97 15.50 -25.90
CA VAL A 414 -5.35 14.44 -26.71
C VAL A 414 -6.40 13.62 -27.48
N LEU A 415 -7.53 13.30 -26.86
CA LEU A 415 -8.63 12.57 -27.51
C LEU A 415 -9.31 13.37 -28.63
N HIS A 416 -9.21 14.70 -28.61
CA HIS A 416 -9.68 15.58 -29.69
C HIS A 416 -8.60 15.98 -30.68
N SER A 417 -7.37 15.48 -30.54
CA SER A 417 -6.27 15.81 -31.44
C SER A 417 -6.61 15.45 -32.90
N ALA A 418 -6.14 16.31 -33.82
CA ALA A 418 -6.17 16.07 -35.26
C ALA A 418 -5.26 14.90 -35.65
N ASP A 419 -4.19 14.62 -34.89
CA ASP A 419 -3.33 13.48 -35.14
C ASP A 419 -4.00 12.17 -34.67
N ARG A 420 -4.30 11.30 -35.64
CA ARG A 420 -4.88 9.98 -35.40
C ARG A 420 -4.05 9.13 -34.45
N LYS A 421 -2.71 9.19 -34.51
CA LYS A 421 -1.84 8.37 -33.66
C LYS A 421 -1.90 8.84 -32.22
N GLN A 422 -1.74 10.15 -31.99
CA GLN A 422 -1.86 10.75 -30.66
C GLN A 422 -3.23 10.49 -30.04
N ARG A 423 -4.32 10.67 -30.81
CA ARG A 423 -5.68 10.41 -30.32
C ARG A 423 -5.93 8.96 -29.95
N ALA A 424 -5.43 8.00 -30.74
CA ALA A 424 -5.68 6.59 -30.51
C ALA A 424 -4.87 6.02 -29.35
N ARG A 425 -3.67 6.57 -29.09
CA ARG A 425 -2.73 6.08 -28.06
C ARG A 425 -3.37 5.88 -26.67
N PRO A 426 -4.01 6.87 -26.04
CA PRO A 426 -4.58 6.68 -24.71
C PRO A 426 -5.72 5.65 -24.69
N ALA A 427 -6.55 5.62 -25.73
CA ALA A 427 -7.64 4.66 -25.85
C ALA A 427 -7.13 3.21 -25.93
N VAL A 428 -6.06 2.99 -26.70
CA VAL A 428 -5.45 1.66 -26.81
C VAL A 428 -4.72 1.29 -25.52
N ALA A 429 -4.08 2.22 -24.82
CA ALA A 429 -3.45 1.97 -23.53
C ALA A 429 -4.48 1.54 -22.47
N MET A 430 -5.58 2.27 -22.32
CA MET A 430 -6.69 1.91 -21.41
C MET A 430 -7.27 0.53 -21.72
N LEU A 431 -7.47 0.23 -23.01
CA LEU A 431 -7.95 -1.08 -23.45
C LEU A 431 -6.93 -2.19 -23.10
N SER A 432 -5.65 -1.95 -23.37
CA SER A 432 -4.56 -2.89 -23.12
C SER A 432 -4.43 -3.21 -21.63
N LEU A 433 -4.46 -2.19 -20.75
CA LEU A 433 -4.41 -2.39 -19.30
C LEU A 433 -5.62 -3.18 -18.80
N THR A 434 -6.82 -2.84 -19.27
CA THR A 434 -8.05 -3.57 -18.89
C THR A 434 -7.96 -5.04 -19.28
N VAL A 435 -7.39 -5.35 -20.46
CA VAL A 435 -7.19 -6.72 -20.93
C VAL A 435 -6.10 -7.44 -20.14
N LEU A 436 -5.03 -6.76 -19.75
CA LEU A 436 -4.00 -7.35 -18.88
C LEU A 436 -4.57 -7.70 -17.49
N ILE A 437 -5.36 -6.81 -16.89
CA ILE A 437 -6.08 -7.10 -15.64
C ILE A 437 -7.03 -8.30 -15.83
N ASP A 438 -7.73 -8.38 -16.96
CA ASP A 438 -8.54 -9.56 -17.31
C ASP A 438 -7.71 -10.86 -17.34
N ARG A 439 -6.45 -10.81 -17.79
CA ARG A 439 -5.56 -11.99 -17.80
C ARG A 439 -5.22 -12.47 -16.40
N VAL A 440 -5.16 -11.56 -15.43
CA VAL A 440 -4.91 -11.90 -14.02
C VAL A 440 -6.14 -12.51 -13.35
N ILE A 441 -7.34 -12.02 -13.64
CA ILE A 441 -8.58 -12.43 -12.95
C ILE A 441 -9.30 -13.62 -13.61
N LYS A 442 -9.12 -13.86 -14.92
CA LYS A 442 -9.78 -14.97 -15.64
C LYS A 442 -8.91 -16.20 -15.68
N ARG A 443 -9.50 -17.35 -16.01
CA ARG A 443 -8.78 -18.60 -16.22
C ARG A 443 -7.82 -18.47 -17.40
N THR A 444 -6.57 -18.18 -17.10
CA THR A 444 -5.48 -18.03 -18.07
C THR A 444 -4.24 -18.78 -17.55
N PRO A 445 -3.27 -19.11 -18.42
CA PRO A 445 -2.00 -19.68 -17.99
C PRO A 445 -1.27 -18.78 -16.99
N PHE A 446 -1.29 -17.46 -17.21
CA PHE A 446 -0.64 -16.53 -16.30
C PHE A 446 -1.29 -16.56 -14.91
N ARG A 447 -2.63 -16.58 -14.82
CA ARG A 447 -3.32 -16.72 -13.52
C ARG A 447 -2.96 -18.04 -12.83
N LYS A 448 -2.82 -19.14 -13.58
CA LYS A 448 -2.41 -20.42 -13.02
C LYS A 448 -1.00 -20.35 -12.40
N GLU A 449 -0.04 -19.76 -13.10
CA GLU A 449 1.32 -19.54 -12.56
C GLU A 449 1.30 -18.60 -11.34
N LEU A 450 0.47 -17.56 -11.36
CA LEU A 450 0.29 -16.67 -10.21
C LEU A 450 -0.28 -17.41 -8.99
N ARG A 451 -1.21 -18.35 -9.17
CA ARG A 451 -1.69 -19.22 -8.09
C ARG A 451 -0.58 -20.12 -7.53
N LEU A 452 0.29 -20.65 -8.40
CA LEU A 452 1.44 -21.45 -7.97
C LEU A 452 2.40 -20.61 -7.12
N LEU A 453 2.70 -19.38 -7.55
CA LEU A 453 3.52 -18.44 -6.78
C LEU A 453 2.87 -18.06 -5.44
N LYS A 454 1.54 -17.85 -5.41
CA LYS A 454 0.80 -17.64 -4.15
C LYS A 454 0.95 -18.83 -3.19
N VAL A 455 0.85 -20.05 -3.72
CA VAL A 455 1.05 -21.29 -2.93
C VAL A 455 2.49 -21.38 -2.41
N ASN A 456 3.50 -21.07 -3.23
CA ASN A 456 4.89 -21.02 -2.80
C ASN A 456 5.06 -20.04 -1.63
N LEU A 457 4.50 -18.83 -1.75
CA LEU A 457 4.57 -17.81 -0.72
C LEU A 457 3.92 -18.25 0.59
N ILE A 458 2.73 -18.89 0.53
CA ILE A 458 2.06 -19.45 1.72
C ILE A 458 2.94 -20.51 2.40
N ILE A 459 3.55 -21.40 1.62
CA ILE A 459 4.42 -22.45 2.16
C ILE A 459 5.67 -21.83 2.77
N GLU A 460 6.32 -20.87 2.10
CA GLU A 460 7.47 -20.13 2.65
C GLU A 460 7.12 -19.47 3.99
N GLU A 461 5.96 -18.82 4.10
CA GLU A 461 5.52 -18.21 5.36
C GLU A 461 5.25 -19.25 6.47
N PHE A 462 4.78 -20.46 6.15
CA PHE A 462 4.70 -21.53 7.17
C PHE A 462 6.07 -21.90 7.75
N TYR A 463 7.10 -21.97 6.90
CA TYR A 463 8.47 -22.24 7.33
C TYR A 463 9.13 -21.04 8.02
N HIS A 464 8.67 -19.81 7.77
CA HIS A 464 9.10 -18.64 8.53
C HIS A 464 8.37 -18.49 9.87
N ALA A 465 7.16 -19.03 10.02
CA ALA A 465 6.36 -18.93 11.23
C ALA A 465 6.80 -19.87 12.37
N THR A 466 7.60 -20.90 12.10
CA THR A 466 8.10 -21.85 13.11
C THR A 466 9.53 -22.29 12.83
N GLU A 467 10.33 -22.47 13.88
CA GLU A 467 11.67 -23.05 13.78
C GLU A 467 11.62 -24.56 13.51
N ASP A 468 10.53 -25.23 13.89
CA ASP A 468 10.32 -26.66 13.69
C ASP A 468 9.92 -26.97 12.23
N VAL A 469 10.89 -27.49 11.48
CA VAL A 469 10.74 -27.91 10.08
C VAL A 469 9.66 -28.98 9.91
N GLY A 470 9.55 -29.91 10.85
CA GLY A 470 8.53 -30.97 10.80
C GLY A 470 7.12 -30.40 10.95
N GLN A 471 6.96 -29.44 11.86
CA GLN A 471 5.69 -28.72 12.05
C GLN A 471 5.32 -27.87 10.81
N ALA A 472 6.29 -27.13 10.23
CA ALA A 472 6.08 -26.36 9.01
C ALA A 472 5.66 -27.25 7.82
N ARG A 473 6.35 -28.39 7.65
CA ARG A 473 6.05 -29.39 6.61
C ARG A 473 4.66 -29.97 6.77
N GLN A 474 4.26 -30.30 8.01
CA GLN A 474 2.91 -30.80 8.30
C GLN A 474 1.84 -29.75 7.92
N ARG A 475 2.02 -28.49 8.34
CA ARG A 475 1.09 -27.40 7.98
C ARG A 475 0.98 -27.21 6.46
N ALA A 476 2.11 -27.26 5.75
CA ALA A 476 2.13 -27.16 4.29
C ALA A 476 1.38 -28.34 3.61
N GLN A 477 1.52 -29.56 4.11
CA GLN A 477 0.80 -30.72 3.61
C GLN A 477 -0.71 -30.65 3.88
N GLU A 478 -1.10 -30.27 5.09
CA GLU A 478 -2.51 -30.06 5.46
C GLU A 478 -3.16 -28.98 4.59
N PHE A 479 -2.43 -27.88 4.34
CA PHE A 479 -2.85 -26.82 3.43
C PHE A 479 -3.11 -27.33 2.00
N LEU A 480 -2.14 -28.04 1.42
CA LEU A 480 -2.24 -28.58 0.05
C LEU A 480 -3.39 -29.59 -0.10
N GLN A 481 -3.67 -30.40 0.93
CA GLN A 481 -4.72 -31.42 0.89
C GLN A 481 -6.12 -30.86 1.18
N GLY A 482 -6.25 -29.91 2.11
CA GLY A 482 -7.55 -29.47 2.62
C GLY A 482 -8.04 -28.12 2.09
N ARG A 483 -7.14 -27.16 1.88
CA ARG A 483 -7.52 -25.73 1.73
C ARG A 483 -7.47 -25.20 0.29
N MET A 484 -6.77 -25.91 -0.61
CA MET A 484 -6.62 -25.53 -2.02
C MET A 484 -7.95 -25.32 -2.75
N ARG A 485 -8.94 -26.21 -2.52
CA ARG A 485 -10.26 -26.10 -3.14
C ARG A 485 -11.06 -24.87 -2.66
N SER A 486 -10.85 -24.46 -1.42
CA SER A 486 -11.50 -23.27 -0.86
C SER A 486 -10.89 -21.99 -1.41
N LEU A 487 -9.56 -21.97 -1.59
CA LEU A 487 -8.85 -20.79 -2.08
C LEU A 487 -9.05 -20.54 -3.57
N PHE A 488 -9.19 -21.61 -4.34
CA PHE A 488 -9.27 -21.55 -5.79
C PHE A 488 -10.50 -22.32 -6.27
N PRO A 489 -11.71 -21.80 -6.01
CA PRO A 489 -12.97 -22.52 -6.30
C PRO A 489 -13.18 -22.76 -7.79
N ASP A 490 -12.53 -21.97 -8.65
CA ASP A 490 -12.65 -22.05 -10.09
C ASP A 490 -11.49 -22.80 -10.77
N MET A 491 -10.68 -23.55 -10.01
CA MET A 491 -9.62 -24.40 -10.54
C MET A 491 -10.19 -25.59 -11.32
N SER A 492 -9.61 -25.88 -12.48
CA SER A 492 -9.95 -27.07 -13.26
C SER A 492 -9.40 -28.35 -12.61
N ARG A 493 -9.91 -29.51 -13.03
CA ARG A 493 -9.43 -30.80 -12.55
C ARG A 493 -7.95 -31.02 -12.90
N GLU A 494 -7.55 -30.68 -14.12
CA GLU A 494 -6.18 -30.79 -14.60
C GLU A 494 -5.22 -29.89 -13.80
N GLU A 495 -5.61 -28.63 -13.55
CA GLU A 495 -4.83 -27.74 -12.69
C GLU A 495 -4.73 -28.27 -11.26
N THR A 496 -5.80 -28.88 -10.72
CA THR A 496 -5.78 -29.46 -9.38
C THR A 496 -4.79 -30.62 -9.27
N GLU A 497 -4.81 -31.54 -10.24
CA GLU A 497 -3.90 -32.68 -10.30
C GLU A 497 -2.45 -32.22 -10.48
N GLU A 498 -2.22 -31.20 -11.32
CA GLU A 498 -0.89 -30.62 -11.51
C GLU A 498 -0.39 -29.90 -10.26
N MET A 499 -1.24 -29.12 -9.57
CA MET A 499 -0.87 -28.45 -8.32
C MET A 499 -0.63 -29.44 -7.18
N GLN A 500 -1.34 -30.57 -7.13
CA GLN A 500 -1.05 -31.64 -6.16
C GLN A 500 0.30 -32.31 -6.44
N ARG A 501 0.61 -32.59 -7.71
CA ARG A 501 1.89 -33.16 -8.12
C ARG A 501 3.05 -32.20 -7.84
N ARG A 502 2.93 -30.96 -8.29
CA ARG A 502 3.94 -29.90 -8.04
C ARG A 502 4.01 -29.51 -6.57
N GLY A 503 2.92 -29.65 -5.80
CA GLY A 503 2.86 -29.27 -4.40
C GLY A 503 3.89 -29.99 -3.52
N ALA A 504 4.10 -31.30 -3.75
CA ALA A 504 5.15 -32.04 -3.06
C ALA A 504 6.55 -31.54 -3.41
N GLU A 505 6.80 -31.22 -4.68
CA GLU A 505 8.06 -30.64 -5.15
C GLU A 505 8.29 -29.23 -4.60
N ILE A 506 7.23 -28.42 -4.49
CA ILE A 506 7.26 -27.07 -3.93
C ILE A 506 7.63 -27.13 -2.46
N VAL A 507 6.99 -27.99 -1.66
CA VAL A 507 7.31 -28.13 -0.23
C VAL A 507 8.78 -28.50 -0.04
N GLN A 508 9.29 -29.45 -0.83
CA GLN A 508 10.69 -29.83 -0.73
C GLN A 508 11.64 -28.68 -1.14
N LYS A 509 11.36 -27.98 -2.25
CA LYS A 509 12.18 -26.85 -2.70
C LYS A 509 12.18 -25.69 -1.71
N VAL A 510 11.03 -25.38 -1.13
CA VAL A 510 10.90 -24.33 -0.10
C VAL A 510 11.62 -24.74 1.18
N GLU A 511 11.49 -26.00 1.60
CA GLU A 511 12.24 -26.54 2.74
C GLU A 511 13.74 -26.40 2.53
N ASP A 512 14.25 -26.86 1.37
CA ASP A 512 15.68 -26.76 1.03
C ASP A 512 16.14 -25.29 1.00
N LYS A 513 15.34 -24.40 0.41
CA LYS A 513 15.62 -22.95 0.34
C LYS A 513 15.66 -22.31 1.73
N VAL A 514 14.64 -22.52 2.56
CA VAL A 514 14.58 -21.92 3.91
C VAL A 514 15.67 -22.49 4.81
N LEU A 515 16.01 -23.77 4.69
CA LEU A 515 17.14 -24.36 5.40
C LEU A 515 18.46 -23.75 4.94
N ALA A 516 18.65 -23.52 3.63
CA ALA A 516 19.82 -22.84 3.10
C ALA A 516 19.90 -21.38 3.60
N ASP A 517 18.78 -20.65 3.60
CA ASP A 517 18.70 -19.28 4.11
C ASP A 517 18.99 -19.20 5.61
N ARG A 518 18.48 -20.15 6.41
CA ARG A 518 18.82 -20.26 7.85
C ARG A 518 20.29 -20.56 8.05
N ALA A 519 20.87 -21.47 7.27
CA ALA A 519 22.29 -21.79 7.34
C ALA A 519 23.18 -20.63 6.87
N ALA A 520 22.75 -19.85 5.88
CA ALA A 520 23.43 -18.64 5.43
C ALA A 520 23.38 -17.54 6.52
N ARG A 521 22.22 -17.32 7.14
CA ARG A 521 22.07 -16.39 8.28
C ARG A 521 22.92 -16.80 9.49
N GLN A 522 23.15 -18.09 9.71
CA GLN A 522 24.08 -18.59 10.74
C GLN A 522 25.55 -18.36 10.37
N LYS A 523 25.90 -18.27 9.07
CA LYS A 523 27.27 -18.02 8.59
C LYS A 523 27.61 -16.53 8.47
N ASP A 524 26.63 -15.69 8.16
CA ASP A 524 26.77 -14.24 8.01
C ASP A 524 26.61 -13.48 9.34
N GLN A 525 26.29 -14.17 10.44
CA GLN A 525 26.59 -13.63 11.76
C GLN A 525 28.11 -13.50 11.88
N PRO A 526 28.65 -12.29 12.11
CA PRO A 526 30.08 -12.10 12.21
C PRO A 526 30.60 -12.96 13.38
N THR A 527 31.37 -13.98 13.04
CA THR A 527 32.28 -14.64 13.96
C THR A 527 33.24 -13.55 14.42
N LYS A 528 33.00 -12.98 15.61
CA LYS A 528 33.99 -12.17 16.30
C LYS A 528 35.23 -13.05 16.48
N ALA A 529 36.26 -12.79 15.69
CA ALA A 529 37.57 -13.37 15.93
C ALA A 529 38.19 -12.67 17.14
N ASP A 530 38.20 -13.41 18.24
CA ASP A 530 39.29 -13.53 19.19
C ASP A 530 39.67 -12.30 20.03
N GLU A 531 38.79 -11.97 20.99
CA GLU A 531 39.22 -11.59 22.34
C GLU A 531 38.36 -12.35 23.35
N GLY A 532 38.84 -13.51 23.80
CA GLY A 532 38.31 -14.26 24.93
C GLY A 532 37.13 -15.18 24.60
N GLU A 533 37.44 -16.45 24.31
CA GLU A 533 36.48 -17.56 24.45
C GLU A 533 35.90 -17.56 25.88
N GLU A 534 34.70 -17.03 26.05
CA GLU A 534 33.79 -17.34 27.16
C GLU A 534 32.39 -16.80 26.82
N ASP A 535 31.57 -17.63 26.18
CA ASP A 535 30.11 -17.75 26.37
C ASP A 535 29.44 -18.30 25.10
N ASP A 536 29.61 -19.61 24.87
CA ASP A 536 28.55 -20.43 24.27
C ASP A 536 28.52 -21.83 24.91
N ASP A 537 28.75 -21.86 26.23
CA ASP A 537 28.77 -23.06 27.05
C ASP A 537 27.61 -23.08 28.06
N GLU A 538 26.51 -22.33 27.86
CA GLU A 538 25.40 -22.31 28.84
C GLU A 538 24.62 -23.64 28.92
N ASP A 539 24.60 -24.45 27.86
CA ASP A 539 23.85 -25.71 27.78
C ASP A 539 24.69 -26.99 27.96
N THR A 540 26.02 -26.87 28.10
CA THR A 540 26.96 -28.00 28.25
C THR A 540 27.71 -27.93 29.57
N LEU A 541 27.75 -29.05 30.31
CA LEU A 541 28.56 -29.18 31.52
C LEU A 541 29.96 -29.69 31.14
N SER A 542 31.00 -28.96 31.49
CA SER A 542 32.39 -29.40 31.36
C SER A 542 32.66 -30.66 32.20
N GLU A 543 33.68 -31.44 31.83
CA GLU A 543 34.05 -32.66 32.56
C GLU A 543 34.45 -32.38 34.03
N GLU A 544 34.94 -31.17 34.32
CA GLU A 544 35.27 -30.72 35.67
C GLU A 544 34.02 -30.35 36.49
N GLU A 545 33.03 -29.71 35.86
CA GLU A 545 31.72 -29.43 36.47
C GLU A 545 30.96 -30.72 36.79
N GLN A 546 31.01 -31.72 35.90
CA GLN A 546 30.40 -33.03 36.15
C GLN A 546 31.08 -33.76 37.33
N LYS A 547 32.41 -33.67 37.45
CA LYS A 547 33.16 -34.22 38.61
C LYS A 547 32.81 -33.52 39.93
N LYS A 548 32.51 -32.22 39.90
CA LYS A 548 32.04 -31.44 41.06
C LYS A 548 30.55 -31.65 41.37
N GLY A 549 29.86 -32.54 40.64
CA GLY A 549 28.45 -32.88 40.87
C GLY A 549 27.46 -31.83 40.36
N VAL A 550 27.89 -30.93 39.47
CA VAL A 550 27.05 -29.88 38.90
C VAL A 550 26.04 -30.50 37.92
N GLN A 551 24.77 -30.07 38.00
CA GLN A 551 23.69 -30.52 37.12
C GLN A 551 22.89 -29.33 36.59
N ILE A 552 22.42 -29.41 35.34
CA ILE A 552 21.50 -28.42 34.77
C ILE A 552 20.07 -28.91 34.97
N VAL A 553 19.28 -28.20 35.78
CA VAL A 553 17.89 -28.59 36.11
C VAL A 553 16.92 -27.43 35.94
N ARG A 554 15.64 -27.74 35.73
CA ARG A 554 14.56 -26.74 35.76
C ARG A 554 14.07 -26.59 37.21
N VAL A 555 14.30 -25.42 37.80
CA VAL A 555 13.86 -25.07 39.15
C VAL A 555 12.60 -24.20 39.08
N SER A 556 11.58 -24.53 39.85
CA SER A 556 10.39 -23.69 40.02
C SER A 556 10.71 -22.50 40.93
N VAL A 557 10.48 -21.28 40.43
CA VAL A 557 10.70 -20.03 41.17
C VAL A 557 9.46 -19.16 41.12
N MET A 558 9.06 -18.60 42.26
CA MET A 558 7.95 -17.65 42.35
C MET A 558 8.41 -16.24 41.95
N ILE A 559 7.84 -15.71 40.87
CA ILE A 559 8.11 -14.35 40.38
C ILE A 559 6.78 -13.62 40.24
N ALA A 560 6.64 -12.50 40.94
CA ALA A 560 5.41 -11.69 40.96
C ALA A 560 4.13 -12.51 41.25
N GLY A 561 4.22 -13.49 42.17
CA GLY A 561 3.09 -14.31 42.59
C GLY A 561 2.72 -15.47 41.65
N ARG A 562 3.48 -15.73 40.58
CA ARG A 562 3.31 -16.89 39.70
C ARG A 562 4.54 -17.79 39.71
N ALA A 563 4.34 -19.11 39.74
CA ALA A 563 5.42 -20.08 39.61
C ALA A 563 5.91 -20.11 38.15
N ARG A 564 7.21 -19.88 37.93
CA ARG A 564 7.87 -20.04 36.63
C ARG A 564 8.98 -21.07 36.76
N GLN A 565 9.08 -21.98 35.79
CA GLN A 565 10.23 -22.88 35.70
C GLN A 565 11.37 -22.17 34.97
N MET A 566 12.55 -22.14 35.58
CA MET A 566 13.77 -21.56 35.01
C MET A 566 14.88 -22.59 35.05
N ARG A 567 15.73 -22.64 34.02
CA ARG A 567 16.91 -23.49 34.01
C ARG A 567 18.01 -22.88 34.89
N TYR A 568 18.62 -23.69 35.74
CA TYR A 568 19.77 -23.32 36.57
C TYR A 568 20.79 -24.45 36.61
N ARG A 569 22.07 -24.09 36.78
CA ARG A 569 23.10 -25.00 37.28
C ARG A 569 22.95 -25.11 38.79
N ILE A 570 22.91 -26.34 39.29
CA ILE A 570 22.88 -26.66 40.71
C ILE A 570 24.10 -27.49 41.05
N MET A 571 24.65 -27.32 42.24
CA MET A 571 25.75 -28.13 42.76
C MET A 571 25.52 -28.46 44.23
N PRO A 572 26.16 -29.50 44.79
CA PRO A 572 26.16 -29.73 46.23
C PRO A 572 26.69 -28.50 46.97
N ASP A 573 26.07 -28.11 48.08
CA ASP A 573 26.52 -26.98 48.89
C ASP A 573 27.94 -27.28 49.43
N PRO A 574 28.93 -26.40 49.18
CA PRO A 574 30.29 -26.59 49.72
C PRO A 574 30.36 -26.73 51.25
N LYS A 575 29.30 -26.34 51.96
CA LYS A 575 29.18 -26.42 53.43
C LYS A 575 28.29 -27.58 53.91
N ASP A 576 27.51 -28.19 53.02
CA ASP A 576 26.56 -29.27 53.35
C ASP A 576 26.29 -30.13 52.10
N GLU A 577 27.03 -31.24 51.95
CA GLU A 577 26.97 -32.11 50.78
C GLU A 577 25.60 -32.78 50.56
N GLU A 578 24.70 -32.77 51.55
CA GLU A 578 23.34 -33.31 51.43
C GLU A 578 22.36 -32.32 50.76
N ARG A 579 22.76 -31.06 50.57
CA ARG A 579 21.91 -30.01 49.99
C ARG A 579 22.45 -29.52 48.66
N PHE A 580 21.55 -29.08 47.79
CA PHE A 580 21.91 -28.48 46.51
C PHE A 580 21.67 -26.98 46.56
N VAL A 581 22.55 -26.23 45.90
CA VAL A 581 22.48 -24.78 45.76
C VAL A 581 22.55 -24.38 44.30
N ILE A 582 21.87 -23.28 43.95
CA ILE A 582 22.06 -22.65 42.63
C ILE A 582 23.48 -22.12 42.56
N ALA A 583 24.20 -22.46 41.49
CA ALA A 583 25.58 -22.03 41.28
C ALA A 583 25.74 -21.28 39.96
N ARG A 584 26.73 -20.40 39.92
CA ARG A 584 27.16 -19.65 38.73
C ARG A 584 28.68 -19.67 38.70
N LYS A 585 29.26 -19.63 37.50
CA LYS A 585 30.69 -19.43 37.32
C LYS A 585 31.06 -18.04 37.84
N ASP A 586 32.00 -17.99 38.76
CA ASP A 586 32.54 -16.73 39.30
C ASP A 586 33.43 -16.07 38.23
N PRO A 587 33.13 -14.83 37.80
CA PRO A 587 33.85 -14.18 36.71
C PRO A 587 35.33 -13.87 37.01
N GLU A 588 35.75 -13.87 38.27
CA GLU A 588 37.17 -13.62 38.63
C GLU A 588 37.99 -14.91 38.74
N SER A 589 37.40 -16.01 39.20
CA SER A 589 38.10 -17.28 39.45
C SER A 589 37.83 -18.36 38.41
N GLY A 590 36.78 -18.20 37.60
CA GLY A 590 36.31 -19.23 36.66
C GLY A 590 35.71 -20.47 37.35
N GLU A 591 35.64 -20.51 38.68
CA GLU A 591 35.11 -21.65 39.43
C GLU A 591 33.61 -21.52 39.67
N MET A 592 32.93 -22.66 39.82
CA MET A 592 31.51 -22.69 40.18
C MET A 592 31.32 -22.30 41.64
N ALA A 593 30.63 -21.18 41.87
CA ALA A 593 30.34 -20.64 43.19
C ALA A 593 28.82 -20.55 43.44
N PRO A 594 28.36 -20.74 44.70
CA PRO A 594 26.95 -20.63 45.05
C PRO A 594 26.43 -19.20 44.85
N VAL A 595 25.26 -19.06 44.22
CA VAL A 595 24.59 -17.79 44.04
C VAL A 595 24.01 -17.32 45.37
N LEU A 596 24.54 -16.21 45.88
CA LEU A 596 24.09 -15.61 47.14
C LEU A 596 22.93 -14.65 46.90
N ARG A 597 21.89 -14.71 47.75
CA ARG A 597 20.83 -13.71 47.84
C ARG A 597 20.77 -13.18 49.27
N ARG A 598 21.00 -11.88 49.45
CA ARG A 598 21.13 -11.25 50.78
C ARG A 598 22.19 -11.92 51.67
N GLY A 599 23.28 -12.41 51.07
CA GLY A 599 24.40 -13.03 51.78
C GLY A 599 24.25 -14.52 52.12
N ALA A 600 23.11 -15.17 51.77
CA ALA A 600 22.89 -16.59 51.97
C ALA A 600 22.83 -17.36 50.64
N PRO A 601 23.35 -18.61 50.56
CA PRO A 601 23.20 -19.47 49.39
C PRO A 601 21.73 -19.75 49.09
N ARG A 602 21.40 -19.90 47.80
CA ARG A 602 20.05 -20.27 47.37
C ARG A 602 19.92 -21.79 47.27
N HIS A 603 19.39 -22.40 48.32
CA HIS A 603 19.13 -23.84 48.34
C HIS A 603 17.98 -24.24 47.41
N VAL A 604 18.10 -25.44 46.85
CA VAL A 604 17.06 -26.09 46.07
C VAL A 604 16.81 -27.48 46.63
N GLU A 605 15.54 -27.87 46.67
CA GLU A 605 15.11 -29.17 47.14
C GLU A 605 14.40 -29.91 46.01
N ARG A 606 14.57 -31.23 45.99
CA ARG A 606 13.86 -32.11 45.09
C ARG A 606 12.56 -32.54 45.74
N THR A 607 11.43 -32.19 45.13
CA THR A 607 10.10 -32.56 45.61
C THR A 607 9.83 -34.06 45.41
N ARG A 608 8.77 -34.57 46.03
CA ARG A 608 8.33 -35.97 45.87
C ARG A 608 7.97 -36.32 44.42
N ASP A 609 7.60 -35.33 43.62
CA ASP A 609 7.25 -35.49 42.20
C ASP A 609 8.48 -35.43 41.29
N GLY A 610 9.69 -35.31 41.88
CA GLY A 610 10.95 -35.27 41.16
C GLY A 610 11.29 -33.91 40.55
N SER A 611 10.46 -32.88 40.75
CA SER A 611 10.73 -31.49 40.35
C SER A 611 11.69 -30.83 41.34
N TRP A 612 12.42 -29.82 40.88
CA TRP A 612 13.29 -29.00 41.72
C TRP A 612 12.60 -27.69 42.06
N GLU A 613 12.62 -27.30 43.33
CA GLU A 613 12.02 -26.05 43.80
C GLU A 613 12.99 -25.29 44.69
N LEU A 614 12.84 -23.97 44.74
CA LEU A 614 13.66 -23.13 45.63
C LEU A 614 13.25 -23.38 47.08
N SER A 615 14.19 -23.81 47.92
CA SER A 615 13.96 -23.87 49.36
C SER A 615 13.94 -22.45 49.92
N HIS A 616 12.92 -22.17 50.75
CA HIS A 616 12.70 -20.85 51.34
C HIS A 616 13.46 -20.64 52.64
#